data_AF-A0A7M2X0F7-F1
#
_entry.id   AF-A0A7M2X0F7-F1
#
_cell.length_a   1.000
_cell.length_b   1.000
_cell.length_c   1.000
_cell.angle_alpha   90.00
_cell.angle_beta   90.00
_cell.angle_gamma   90.00
#
_symmetry.space_group_name_H-M   'P 1'
#
loop_
_entity.id
_entity.type
_entity.pdbx_description
1 polymer ?
#
loop_
_entity_poly.entity_id
_entity_poly.type
_entity_poly.pdbx_seq_one_letter_code
_entity_poly.pdbx_strand_id
1 'polypeptide(L)'
;MQTDPRNPVTSRRTALRGMAALAAGAGHVWPALLAAETPPQVELPTLTDKVDPQPGSLHLWHLYEFPFENARVGERINIVARSKAGTNDLALLSPPWVTVSFDRQPPAGGERGATYQAFGFAAEAIKGIDDDGLVGVSGVIEVNRPELSTDEKTAKDLHIFRLSEVRGGPIRLKRSIRQMNDDVPGIVRASEGRLIDLCKRHSLKYDYDPKSLAWSWYAGRLAFTTICTKHPVFSFKPVPYATLSVLFDPAKGTAVELIFMRRTWQDPRD
;
A
#
# COMPACT_ATOMS: atom_id res chain seq x y z
N MET A 1 -24.09 8.17 -53.88
CA MET A 1 -24.36 9.50 -54.47
C MET A 1 -25.87 9.68 -54.54
N GLN A 2 -26.49 10.22 -53.48
CA GLN A 2 -27.75 10.98 -53.53
C GLN A 2 -27.94 11.62 -52.15
N THR A 3 -28.10 12.93 -52.18
CA THR A 3 -28.22 13.88 -51.07
C THR A 3 -29.66 13.95 -50.55
N ASP A 4 -29.80 14.08 -49.22
CA ASP A 4 -30.64 14.99 -48.38
C ASP A 4 -31.82 15.75 -49.08
N PRO A 5 -32.94 16.18 -48.41
CA PRO A 5 -32.93 16.73 -47.04
C PRO A 5 -34.22 16.68 -46.19
N ARG A 6 -34.08 17.21 -44.96
CA ARG A 6 -35.03 18.05 -44.18
C ARG A 6 -35.48 17.49 -42.82
N ASN A 7 -34.76 17.98 -41.79
CA ASN A 7 -35.29 18.28 -40.46
C ASN A 7 -36.23 19.52 -40.56
N PRO A 8 -37.18 19.73 -39.63
CA PRO A 8 -36.85 20.66 -38.55
C PRO A 8 -37.44 20.36 -37.15
N VAL A 9 -36.74 20.98 -36.20
CA VAL A 9 -36.88 21.07 -34.73
C VAL A 9 -38.12 21.90 -34.30
N THR A 10 -38.44 21.83 -32.99
CA THR A 10 -39.25 22.74 -32.11
C THR A 10 -40.74 22.34 -31.93
N SER A 11 -41.44 22.46 -30.79
CA SER A 11 -41.22 23.04 -29.45
C SER A 11 -42.52 22.91 -28.61
N ARG A 12 -42.39 22.92 -27.26
CA ARG A 12 -43.37 23.36 -26.21
C ARG A 12 -44.61 22.48 -25.92
N ARG A 13 -44.70 21.98 -24.67
CA ARG A 13 -45.55 22.47 -23.54
C ARG A 13 -47.06 22.53 -23.87
N THR A 14 -47.92 21.86 -23.08
CA THR A 14 -48.74 22.42 -21.98
C THR A 14 -49.83 21.41 -21.50
N ALA A 15 -50.21 21.53 -20.21
CA ALA A 15 -51.50 21.18 -19.55
C ALA A 15 -51.83 19.68 -19.38
N LEU A 16 -52.04 19.08 -18.20
CA LEU A 16 -52.63 19.49 -16.90
C LEU A 16 -54.09 19.98 -16.98
N ARG A 17 -55.02 19.05 -16.73
CA ARG A 17 -56.39 19.14 -16.15
C ARG A 17 -57.02 17.75 -16.37
N GLY A 18 -57.56 17.01 -15.41
CA GLY A 18 -57.95 17.25 -14.04
C GLY A 18 -59.16 16.35 -13.77
N MET A 19 -59.21 15.65 -12.63
CA MET A 19 -60.47 15.36 -11.93
C MET A 19 -60.15 15.11 -10.46
N ALA A 20 -60.70 15.98 -9.62
CA ALA A 20 -60.83 15.82 -8.19
C ALA A 20 -62.31 15.60 -7.88
N ALA A 21 -62.62 14.62 -7.03
CA ALA A 21 -63.76 14.60 -6.10
C ALA A 21 -63.50 13.44 -5.11
N LEU A 22 -63.02 13.73 -3.90
CA LEU A 22 -63.79 14.01 -2.66
C LEU A 22 -64.57 12.81 -2.11
N ALA A 23 -64.05 12.23 -1.02
CA ALA A 23 -64.86 11.81 0.12
C ALA A 23 -64.04 11.98 1.40
N ALA A 24 -64.53 12.85 2.26
CA ALA A 24 -63.98 13.17 3.57
C ALA A 24 -64.34 12.09 4.60
N GLY A 25 -63.39 11.78 5.49
CA GLY A 25 -63.59 10.99 6.69
C GLY A 25 -62.40 11.18 7.61
N ALA A 26 -62.56 12.00 8.64
CA ALA A 26 -61.53 12.34 9.60
C ALA A 26 -61.20 11.16 10.53
N GLY A 27 -59.90 10.93 10.75
CA GLY A 27 -59.37 10.01 11.76
C GLY A 27 -57.86 10.20 11.91
N HIS A 28 -57.42 10.59 13.10
CA HIS A 28 -56.04 10.93 13.45
C HIS A 28 -55.05 9.74 13.39
N VAL A 29 -53.76 10.09 13.29
CA VAL A 29 -52.54 9.45 13.87
C VAL A 29 -51.52 8.83 12.88
N TRP A 30 -50.42 9.59 12.74
CA TRP A 30 -49.00 9.31 12.43
C TRP A 30 -48.53 8.69 11.10
N PRO A 31 -47.46 9.26 10.49
CA PRO A 31 -46.79 8.72 9.31
C PRO A 31 -45.93 7.51 9.71
N ALA A 32 -46.41 6.32 9.41
CA ALA A 32 -45.58 5.13 9.44
C ALA A 32 -44.82 5.01 8.11
N LEU A 33 -43.49 4.89 8.24
CA LEU A 33 -42.59 4.27 7.25
C LEU A 33 -42.26 5.08 5.97
N LEU A 34 -41.78 6.31 6.17
CA LEU A 34 -40.61 6.78 5.42
C LEU A 34 -39.47 6.99 6.41
N ALA A 35 -39.09 5.92 7.11
CA ALA A 35 -37.73 5.83 7.60
C ALA A 35 -36.88 5.69 6.34
N ALA A 36 -36.40 6.82 5.80
CA ALA A 36 -35.20 6.80 5.00
C ALA A 36 -34.17 6.07 5.87
N GLU A 37 -33.87 4.82 5.51
CA GLU A 37 -32.72 4.12 6.09
C GLU A 37 -31.59 5.11 5.98
N THR A 38 -31.12 5.59 7.13
CA THR A 38 -29.96 6.48 7.15
C THR A 38 -28.88 5.67 6.46
N PRO A 39 -28.34 6.12 5.31
CA PRO A 39 -27.34 5.35 4.60
C PRO A 39 -26.27 5.00 5.63
N PRO A 40 -25.81 3.73 5.66
CA PRO A 40 -24.89 3.27 6.69
C PRO A 40 -23.79 4.31 6.83
N GLN A 41 -23.66 4.91 8.01
CA GLN A 41 -22.57 5.84 8.28
C GLN A 41 -21.29 5.07 8.01
N VAL A 42 -20.61 5.42 6.92
CA VAL A 42 -19.29 4.86 6.63
C VAL A 42 -18.38 5.43 7.70
N GLU A 43 -18.13 4.63 8.74
CA GLU A 43 -17.18 4.98 9.78
C GLU A 43 -15.83 5.25 9.11
N LEU A 44 -15.38 6.50 9.20
CA LEU A 44 -14.08 6.87 8.67
C LEU A 44 -12.99 6.19 9.49
N PRO A 45 -11.90 5.73 8.85
CA PRO A 45 -10.78 5.19 9.58
C PRO A 45 -10.24 6.19 10.62
N THR A 46 -9.73 5.64 11.71
CA THR A 46 -9.03 6.43 12.72
C THR A 46 -7.81 7.08 12.08
N LEU A 47 -7.60 8.39 12.30
CA LEU A 47 -6.46 9.12 11.75
C LEU A 47 -5.43 9.35 12.85
N THR A 48 -4.24 8.80 12.65
CA THR A 48 -3.11 8.89 13.58
C THR A 48 -2.04 9.80 12.98
N ASP A 49 -1.56 10.77 13.76
CA ASP A 49 -0.43 11.65 13.41
C ASP A 49 0.85 11.11 14.06
N LYS A 50 1.87 10.81 13.24
CA LYS A 50 3.16 10.26 13.68
C LYS A 50 4.31 11.07 13.08
N VAL A 51 5.46 11.04 13.76
CA VAL A 51 6.74 11.52 13.23
C VAL A 51 7.64 10.32 12.99
N ASP A 52 8.27 10.28 11.84
CA ASP A 52 9.27 9.28 11.52
C ASP A 52 10.53 9.52 12.36
N PRO A 53 10.95 8.54 13.18
CA PRO A 53 12.14 8.68 14.02
C PRO A 53 13.46 8.65 13.21
N GLN A 54 13.44 8.27 11.92
CA GLN A 54 14.66 8.10 11.10
C GLN A 54 14.78 9.13 9.96
N PRO A 55 15.40 10.30 10.20
CA PRO A 55 15.62 11.31 9.16
C PRO A 55 16.62 10.84 8.09
N GLY A 56 16.40 11.24 6.82
CA GLY A 56 17.38 11.10 5.73
C GLY A 56 17.52 9.70 5.12
N SER A 57 16.62 8.78 5.43
CA SER A 57 16.70 7.44 4.87
C SER A 57 16.12 7.36 3.45
N LEU A 58 16.75 6.54 2.60
CA LEU A 58 16.18 6.04 1.32
C LEU A 58 14.85 5.28 1.51
N HIS A 59 14.29 5.23 2.73
CA HIS A 59 13.03 4.57 3.13
C HIS A 59 11.81 5.37 2.69
N LEU A 60 11.93 5.92 1.48
CA LEU A 60 10.96 6.67 0.73
C LEU A 60 9.61 5.92 0.79
N TRP A 61 8.80 6.34 1.76
CA TRP A 61 7.35 6.33 1.73
C TRP A 61 6.64 5.10 2.29
N HIS A 62 7.26 4.28 3.13
CA HIS A 62 6.61 3.05 3.60
C HIS A 62 6.47 2.94 5.12
N LEU A 63 5.52 2.09 5.56
CA LEU A 63 5.35 1.69 6.95
C LEU A 63 5.85 0.25 7.12
N TYR A 64 6.69 0.02 8.13
CA TYR A 64 7.28 -1.29 8.39
C TYR A 64 7.21 -1.67 9.87
N GLU A 65 6.83 -2.93 10.11
CA GLU A 65 6.73 -3.51 11.45
C GLU A 65 8.04 -4.14 11.91
N PHE A 66 8.86 -4.60 10.98
CA PHE A 66 10.15 -5.22 11.29
C PHE A 66 11.23 -4.15 11.38
N PRO A 67 12.06 -4.15 12.44
CA PRO A 67 13.22 -3.29 12.46
C PRO A 67 14.08 -3.61 11.24
N PHE A 68 14.59 -2.56 10.59
CA PHE A 68 15.58 -2.60 9.53
C PHE A 68 16.94 -3.10 10.03
N GLU A 69 16.93 -4.15 10.85
CA GLU A 69 18.14 -4.80 11.29
C GLU A 69 18.75 -5.47 10.07
N ASN A 70 20.03 -5.17 9.84
CA ASN A 70 20.84 -5.91 8.89
C ASN A 70 20.72 -7.39 9.28
N ALA A 71 20.13 -8.19 8.39
CA ALA A 71 20.09 -9.63 8.60
C ALA A 71 21.44 -10.22 8.17
N ARG A 72 21.81 -11.35 8.74
CA ARG A 72 23.03 -12.08 8.35
C ARG A 72 22.67 -13.38 7.68
N VAL A 73 23.54 -13.85 6.78
CA VAL A 73 23.46 -15.24 6.32
C VAL A 73 23.54 -16.17 7.54
N GLY A 74 22.66 -17.16 7.59
CA GLY A 74 22.46 -18.06 8.72
C GLY A 74 21.41 -17.59 9.74
N GLU A 75 20.95 -16.33 9.67
CA GLU A 75 19.87 -15.86 10.54
C GLU A 75 18.50 -16.25 10.01
N ARG A 76 17.58 -16.49 10.95
CA ARG A 76 16.17 -16.71 10.66
C ARG A 76 15.44 -15.37 10.61
N ILE A 77 14.77 -15.11 9.50
CA ILE A 77 13.92 -13.93 9.33
C ILE A 77 12.45 -14.30 9.25
N ASN A 78 11.59 -13.35 9.61
CA ASN A 78 10.16 -13.43 9.37
C ASN A 78 9.78 -12.30 8.42
N ILE A 79 9.13 -12.64 7.30
CA ILE A 79 8.75 -11.68 6.28
C ILE A 79 7.33 -11.94 5.80
N VAL A 80 6.71 -10.88 5.29
CA VAL A 80 5.55 -11.00 4.42
C VAL A 80 6.01 -10.73 2.98
N ALA A 81 5.66 -11.63 2.07
CA ALA A 81 6.09 -11.57 0.69
C ALA A 81 4.93 -11.88 -0.26
N ARG A 82 5.12 -11.56 -1.54
CA ARG A 82 4.31 -12.10 -2.63
C ARG A 82 4.97 -13.35 -3.16
N SER A 83 4.21 -14.42 -3.26
CA SER A 83 4.68 -15.65 -3.88
C SER A 83 4.62 -15.52 -5.40
N LYS A 84 5.70 -15.92 -6.07
CA LYS A 84 5.70 -16.29 -7.48
C LYS A 84 5.73 -17.81 -7.54
N ALA A 85 4.56 -18.43 -7.47
CA ALA A 85 4.43 -19.88 -7.30
C ALA A 85 5.08 -20.65 -8.47
N GLY A 86 5.08 -20.07 -9.68
CA GLY A 86 5.69 -20.67 -10.86
C GLY A 86 7.23 -20.81 -10.79
N THR A 87 7.90 -19.93 -10.04
CA THR A 87 9.37 -19.92 -9.90
C THR A 87 9.85 -20.26 -8.50
N ASN A 88 8.92 -20.45 -7.56
CA ASN A 88 9.18 -20.59 -6.12
C ASN A 88 9.94 -19.40 -5.53
N ASP A 89 9.69 -18.20 -6.07
CA ASP A 89 10.29 -16.98 -5.55
C ASP A 89 9.34 -16.28 -4.58
N LEU A 90 9.95 -15.57 -3.65
CA LEU A 90 9.28 -14.68 -2.71
C LEU A 90 9.75 -13.26 -2.98
N ALA A 91 8.89 -12.45 -3.57
CA ALA A 91 9.15 -11.03 -3.75
C ALA A 91 8.76 -10.27 -2.48
N LEU A 92 9.70 -9.52 -1.91
CA LEU A 92 9.38 -8.67 -0.77
C LEU A 92 8.41 -7.57 -1.18
N LEU A 93 7.56 -7.15 -0.23
CA LEU A 93 6.70 -5.99 -0.42
C LEU A 93 7.54 -4.71 -0.55
N SER A 94 6.98 -3.69 -1.21
CA SER A 94 7.71 -2.47 -1.60
C SER A 94 8.47 -1.84 -0.45
N PRO A 95 9.69 -1.32 -0.67
CA PRO A 95 10.81 -1.24 0.27
C PRO A 95 10.54 -0.81 1.72
N PRO A 96 11.39 -1.23 2.66
CA PRO A 96 12.71 -1.76 2.35
C PRO A 96 12.77 -3.23 2.00
N TRP A 97 13.74 -3.45 1.14
CA TRP A 97 14.37 -4.72 0.91
C TRP A 97 15.26 -5.02 2.13
N VAL A 98 15.41 -6.30 2.48
CA VAL A 98 16.25 -6.69 3.62
C VAL A 98 17.71 -6.45 3.25
N THR A 99 18.46 -5.68 4.03
CA THR A 99 19.92 -5.62 3.89
C THR A 99 20.49 -6.88 4.53
N VAL A 100 21.13 -7.72 3.72
CA VAL A 100 21.77 -8.96 4.16
C VAL A 100 23.28 -8.77 4.11
N SER A 101 23.95 -8.90 5.26
CA SER A 101 25.41 -9.00 5.32
C SER A 101 25.86 -10.45 5.20
N PHE A 102 26.91 -10.68 4.41
CA PHE A 102 27.58 -11.96 4.36
C PHE A 102 29.09 -11.79 4.20
N ASP A 103 29.82 -12.74 4.78
CA ASP A 103 31.27 -12.76 4.67
C ASP A 103 31.65 -13.16 3.24
N ARG A 104 32.28 -12.24 2.51
CA ARG A 104 33.10 -12.64 1.36
C ARG A 104 34.38 -13.22 1.93
N GLN A 105 34.89 -14.31 1.35
CA GLN A 105 36.29 -14.65 1.56
C GLN A 105 37.13 -13.40 1.28
N PRO A 106 37.91 -12.91 2.25
CA PRO A 106 38.61 -11.66 2.08
C PRO A 106 39.68 -11.85 0.99
N PRO A 107 39.86 -10.91 0.05
CA PRO A 107 41.15 -10.81 -0.63
C PRO A 107 42.20 -10.62 0.47
N ALA A 108 43.32 -11.36 0.38
CA ALA A 108 44.36 -11.39 1.40
C ALA A 108 44.66 -9.97 1.93
N GLY A 109 44.25 -9.67 3.17
CA GLY A 109 44.55 -8.39 3.82
C GLY A 109 43.39 -7.55 4.39
N GLY A 110 42.15 -8.02 4.50
CA GLY A 110 41.16 -7.29 5.32
C GLY A 110 39.77 -7.89 5.44
N GLU A 111 39.16 -7.77 6.62
CA GLU A 111 37.74 -8.06 6.85
C GLU A 111 36.88 -6.99 6.16
N ARG A 112 36.21 -7.37 5.08
CA ARG A 112 35.07 -6.62 4.55
C ARG A 112 33.90 -7.58 4.37
N GLY A 113 32.98 -7.59 5.33
CA GLY A 113 31.64 -8.14 5.11
C GLY A 113 30.98 -7.37 3.97
N ALA A 114 30.45 -8.06 2.97
CA ALA A 114 29.69 -7.42 1.90
C ALA A 114 28.23 -7.33 2.31
N THR A 115 27.62 -6.16 2.19
CA THR A 115 26.18 -5.95 2.40
C THR A 115 25.47 -5.90 1.06
N TYR A 116 24.34 -6.59 0.96
CA TYR A 116 23.51 -6.61 -0.23
C TYR A 116 22.06 -6.32 0.12
N GLN A 117 21.40 -5.51 -0.70
CA GLN A 117 19.96 -5.31 -0.57
C GLN A 117 19.23 -6.43 -1.29
N ALA A 118 18.46 -7.22 -0.54
CA ALA A 118 17.71 -8.37 -1.04
C ALA A 118 16.25 -7.98 -1.26
N PHE A 119 15.82 -7.96 -2.52
CA PHE A 119 14.46 -7.60 -2.95
C PHE A 119 13.48 -8.77 -2.94
N GLY A 120 14.03 -9.96 -2.76
CA GLY A 120 13.33 -11.23 -2.80
C GLY A 120 14.28 -12.37 -2.52
N PHE A 121 13.70 -13.53 -2.31
CA PHE A 121 14.41 -14.76 -2.00
C PHE A 121 13.89 -15.86 -2.91
N ALA A 122 14.79 -16.70 -3.40
CA ALA A 122 14.36 -18.03 -3.82
C ALA A 122 13.89 -18.80 -2.57
N ALA A 123 12.87 -19.64 -2.69
CA ALA A 123 12.37 -20.44 -1.58
C ALA A 123 12.00 -21.84 -2.05
N GLU A 124 11.86 -22.76 -1.10
CA GLU A 124 11.17 -24.02 -1.38
C GLU A 124 9.68 -23.74 -1.64
N ALA A 125 9.07 -24.56 -2.51
CA ALA A 125 7.65 -24.43 -2.85
C ALA A 125 6.78 -24.50 -1.59
N ILE A 126 6.06 -23.42 -1.31
CA ILE A 126 5.12 -23.36 -0.19
C ILE A 126 3.76 -23.82 -0.72
N LYS A 127 3.28 -24.96 -0.22
CA LYS A 127 2.06 -25.61 -0.74
C LYS A 127 0.81 -24.74 -0.49
N GLY A 128 -0.09 -24.72 -1.47
CA GLY A 128 -1.41 -24.11 -1.34
C GLY A 128 -1.42 -22.58 -1.44
N ILE A 129 -0.44 -22.01 -2.13
CA ILE A 129 -0.35 -20.58 -2.39
C ILE A 129 -0.51 -20.34 -3.89
N ASP A 130 -1.42 -19.42 -4.21
CA ASP A 130 -1.65 -18.96 -5.57
C ASP A 130 -0.50 -18.05 -6.01
N ASP A 131 -0.27 -18.01 -7.32
CA ASP A 131 0.64 -17.03 -7.91
C ASP A 131 0.18 -15.60 -7.56
N ASP A 132 1.15 -14.74 -7.23
CA ASP A 132 0.95 -13.40 -6.70
C ASP A 132 0.23 -13.29 -5.35
N GLY A 133 -0.03 -14.41 -4.67
CA GLY A 133 -0.63 -14.46 -3.33
C GLY A 133 0.29 -13.91 -2.23
N LEU A 134 -0.30 -13.30 -1.19
CA LEU A 134 0.45 -12.89 0.00
C LEU A 134 0.75 -14.08 0.90
N VAL A 135 1.97 -14.14 1.40
CA VAL A 135 2.45 -15.21 2.29
C VAL A 135 3.18 -14.62 3.48
N GLY A 136 2.93 -15.17 4.66
CA GLY A 136 3.74 -14.95 5.85
C GLY A 136 4.71 -16.12 5.98
N VAL A 137 6.00 -15.85 5.98
CA VAL A 137 7.03 -16.89 6.01
C VAL A 137 8.11 -16.60 7.04
N SER A 138 8.66 -17.67 7.58
CA SER A 138 9.84 -17.71 8.43
C SER A 138 10.85 -18.65 7.79
N GLY A 139 12.10 -18.21 7.61
CA GLY A 139 13.13 -19.03 6.95
C GLY A 139 14.53 -18.57 7.34
N VAL A 140 15.51 -19.46 7.15
CA VAL A 140 16.93 -19.17 7.36
C VAL A 140 17.53 -18.62 6.07
N ILE A 141 18.23 -17.49 6.15
CA ILE A 141 18.88 -16.87 5.00
C ILE A 141 20.11 -17.67 4.60
N GLU A 142 20.17 -18.07 3.33
CA GLU A 142 21.34 -18.71 2.73
C GLU A 142 21.75 -18.01 1.44
N VAL A 143 23.02 -18.17 1.06
CA VAL A 143 23.46 -17.79 -0.29
C VAL A 143 22.86 -18.77 -1.29
N ASN A 144 22.06 -18.27 -2.22
CA ASN A 144 21.48 -19.10 -3.27
C ASN A 144 22.55 -19.46 -4.30
N ARG A 145 22.70 -20.74 -4.69
CA ARG A 145 23.70 -21.19 -5.67
C ARG A 145 25.10 -20.61 -5.39
N PRO A 146 25.72 -20.94 -4.23
CA PRO A 146 26.98 -20.33 -3.79
C PRO A 146 28.16 -20.58 -4.76
N GLU A 147 28.03 -21.56 -5.65
CA GLU A 147 29.00 -21.84 -6.71
C GLU A 147 28.99 -20.82 -7.87
N LEU A 148 27.98 -19.94 -7.94
CA LEU A 148 27.89 -18.88 -8.95
C LEU A 148 28.27 -17.52 -8.36
N SER A 149 28.96 -16.69 -9.16
CA SER A 149 29.22 -15.28 -8.84
C SER A 149 27.94 -14.43 -8.89
N THR A 150 28.00 -13.19 -8.37
CA THR A 150 26.87 -12.25 -8.44
C THR A 150 26.49 -11.91 -9.89
N ASP A 151 27.46 -11.76 -10.77
CA ASP A 151 27.23 -11.39 -12.18
C ASP A 151 26.57 -12.55 -12.93
N GLU A 152 27.00 -13.79 -12.68
CA GLU A 152 26.37 -14.98 -13.26
C GLU A 152 24.94 -15.20 -12.77
N LYS A 153 24.66 -14.89 -11.50
CA LYS A 153 23.28 -14.92 -10.97
C LYS A 153 22.41 -13.86 -11.63
N THR A 154 22.94 -12.65 -11.77
CA THR A 154 22.24 -11.54 -12.44
C THR A 154 21.93 -11.88 -13.89
N ALA A 155 22.88 -12.47 -14.62
CA ALA A 155 22.69 -12.90 -16.01
C ALA A 155 21.65 -14.03 -16.17
N LYS A 156 21.36 -14.78 -15.09
CA LYS A 156 20.40 -15.88 -15.06
C LYS A 156 19.09 -15.53 -14.34
N ASP A 157 18.90 -14.27 -13.97
CA ASP A 157 17.76 -13.79 -13.17
C ASP A 157 17.54 -14.60 -11.88
N LEU A 158 18.66 -14.95 -11.20
CA LEU A 158 18.63 -15.67 -9.93
C LEU A 158 18.75 -14.71 -8.76
N HIS A 159 17.89 -14.89 -7.75
CA HIS A 159 18.08 -14.23 -6.46
C HIS A 159 19.44 -14.56 -5.85
N ILE A 160 20.08 -13.56 -5.23
CA ILE A 160 21.36 -13.72 -4.53
C ILE A 160 21.22 -14.62 -3.30
N PHE A 161 20.07 -14.51 -2.63
CA PHE A 161 19.75 -15.25 -1.41
C PHE A 161 18.57 -16.18 -1.62
N ARG A 162 18.54 -17.24 -0.81
CA ARG A 162 17.40 -18.13 -0.68
C ARG A 162 16.99 -18.26 0.79
N LEU A 163 15.75 -18.67 1.02
CA LEU A 163 15.28 -19.10 2.33
C LEU A 163 15.24 -20.63 2.38
N SER A 164 15.89 -21.21 3.38
CA SER A 164 15.77 -22.61 3.76
C SER A 164 14.95 -22.77 5.03
N GLU A 165 14.61 -24.02 5.37
CA GLU A 165 13.77 -24.35 6.54
C GLU A 165 12.49 -23.50 6.60
N VAL A 166 11.87 -23.31 5.43
CA VAL A 166 10.76 -22.38 5.25
C VAL A 166 9.53 -22.92 5.97
N ARG A 167 8.98 -22.09 6.86
CA ARG A 167 7.72 -22.31 7.54
C ARG A 167 6.81 -21.14 7.23
N GLY A 168 5.59 -21.39 6.83
CA GLY A 168 4.68 -20.31 6.47
C GLY A 168 3.43 -20.79 5.78
N GLY A 169 2.61 -19.83 5.39
CA GLY A 169 1.36 -20.10 4.70
C GLY A 169 0.73 -18.84 4.10
N PRO A 170 -0.36 -19.03 3.34
CA PRO A 170 -1.06 -17.94 2.71
C PRO A 170 -1.68 -17.01 3.75
N ILE A 171 -1.51 -15.70 3.55
CA ILE A 171 -2.27 -14.67 4.25
C ILE A 171 -3.58 -14.50 3.48
N ARG A 172 -4.67 -15.01 4.06
CA ARG A 172 -5.99 -14.93 3.44
C ARG A 172 -6.51 -13.50 3.52
N LEU A 173 -6.76 -12.92 2.36
CA LEU A 173 -7.39 -11.62 2.23
C LEU A 173 -8.89 -11.80 1.95
N LYS A 174 -9.72 -11.08 2.70
CA LYS A 174 -11.18 -11.06 2.48
C LYS A 174 -11.55 -10.46 1.11
N ARG A 175 -10.74 -9.50 0.65
CA ARG A 175 -10.88 -8.79 -0.62
C ARG A 175 -9.54 -8.80 -1.35
N SER A 176 -9.55 -8.69 -2.68
CA SER A 176 -8.30 -8.66 -3.43
C SER A 176 -7.54 -7.36 -3.17
N ILE A 177 -6.23 -7.39 -3.33
CA ILE A 177 -5.36 -6.22 -3.18
C ILE A 177 -5.79 -5.12 -4.15
N ARG A 178 -6.13 -5.49 -5.39
CA ARG A 178 -6.65 -4.56 -6.40
C ARG A 178 -7.91 -3.83 -5.91
N GLN A 179 -8.87 -4.55 -5.35
CA GLN A 179 -10.09 -3.95 -4.80
C GLN A 179 -9.78 -2.97 -3.66
N MET A 180 -8.86 -3.32 -2.76
CA MET A 180 -8.47 -2.43 -1.66
C MET A 180 -7.73 -1.19 -2.18
N ASN A 181 -6.86 -1.35 -3.18
CA ASN A 181 -6.14 -0.26 -3.83
C ASN A 181 -7.11 0.73 -4.51
N ASP A 182 -8.14 0.22 -5.18
CA ASP A 182 -9.15 1.03 -5.86
C ASP A 182 -10.01 1.87 -4.88
N ASP A 183 -10.15 1.42 -3.62
CA ASP A 183 -10.88 2.15 -2.57
C ASP A 183 -10.07 3.30 -1.94
N VAL A 184 -8.73 3.22 -1.98
CA VAL A 184 -7.84 4.18 -1.30
C VAL A 184 -8.16 5.63 -1.66
N PRO A 185 -8.29 6.03 -2.94
CA PRO A 185 -8.62 7.41 -3.28
C PRO A 185 -9.94 7.90 -2.67
N GLY A 186 -10.95 7.02 -2.57
CA GLY A 186 -12.23 7.35 -1.94
C GLY A 186 -12.09 7.61 -0.43
N ILE A 187 -11.33 6.76 0.25
CA ILE A 187 -11.06 6.88 1.70
C ILE A 187 -10.27 8.16 2.01
N VAL A 188 -9.26 8.47 1.19
CA VAL A 188 -8.45 9.69 1.35
C VAL A 188 -9.30 10.94 1.14
N ARG A 189 -10.12 10.99 0.08
CA ARG A 189 -11.05 12.11 -0.18
C ARG A 189 -12.02 12.33 0.97
N ALA A 190 -12.56 11.26 1.55
CA ALA A 190 -13.47 11.36 2.69
C ALA A 190 -12.79 11.91 3.95
N SER A 191 -11.46 11.84 4.03
CA SER A 191 -10.65 12.38 5.14
C SER A 191 -9.92 13.69 4.80
N GLU A 192 -10.14 14.26 3.62
CA GLU A 192 -9.35 15.38 3.08
C GLU A 192 -9.33 16.60 3.99
N GLY A 193 -10.47 16.99 4.58
CA GLY A 193 -10.52 18.12 5.52
C GLY A 193 -9.59 17.92 6.72
N ARG A 194 -9.58 16.71 7.32
CA ARG A 194 -8.71 16.37 8.45
C ARG A 194 -7.23 16.38 8.06
N LEU A 195 -6.92 15.96 6.83
CA LEU A 195 -5.57 15.93 6.29
C LEU A 195 -5.03 17.35 5.99
N ILE A 196 -5.86 18.22 5.42
CA ILE A 196 -5.53 19.62 5.18
C ILE A 196 -5.23 20.33 6.52
N ASP A 197 -6.04 20.07 7.55
CA ASP A 197 -5.84 20.66 8.87
C ASP A 197 -4.55 20.16 9.54
N LEU A 198 -4.21 18.87 9.38
CA LEU A 198 -2.91 18.35 9.79
C LEU A 198 -1.76 19.04 9.06
N CYS A 199 -1.82 19.14 7.73
CA CYS A 199 -0.80 19.83 6.95
C CYS A 199 -0.61 21.27 7.41
N LYS A 200 -1.68 22.03 7.64
CA LYS A 200 -1.61 23.41 8.16
C LYS A 200 -0.94 23.48 9.53
N ARG A 201 -1.31 22.61 10.48
CA ARG A 201 -0.71 22.56 11.82
C ARG A 201 0.80 22.33 11.79
N HIS A 202 1.28 21.64 10.76
CA HIS A 202 2.69 21.27 10.60
C HIS A 202 3.43 22.10 9.55
N SER A 203 2.83 23.20 9.08
CA SER A 203 3.41 24.07 8.04
C SER A 203 3.76 23.33 6.73
N LEU A 204 2.97 22.32 6.38
CA LEU A 204 3.08 21.54 5.16
C LEU A 204 1.99 21.95 4.15
N LYS A 205 2.29 21.78 2.86
CA LYS A 205 1.31 21.98 1.78
C LYS A 205 0.74 20.62 1.37
N TYR A 206 -0.56 20.43 1.58
CA TYR A 206 -1.28 19.25 1.11
C TYR A 206 -1.24 19.19 -0.42
N ASP A 207 -0.86 18.02 -0.95
CA ASP A 207 -0.71 17.72 -2.37
C ASP A 207 -0.80 16.20 -2.57
N TYR A 208 -2.02 15.67 -2.59
CA TYR A 208 -2.26 14.24 -2.71
C TYR A 208 -2.37 13.81 -4.19
N ASP A 209 -1.54 12.84 -4.59
CA ASP A 209 -1.63 12.16 -5.89
C ASP A 209 -2.17 10.72 -5.74
N PRO A 210 -3.40 10.43 -6.21
CA PRO A 210 -3.98 9.09 -6.12
C PRO A 210 -3.31 8.04 -7.01
N LYS A 211 -2.40 8.43 -7.91
CA LYS A 211 -1.76 7.51 -8.86
C LYS A 211 -0.53 6.81 -8.29
N SER A 212 0.07 7.35 -7.23
CA SER A 212 1.28 6.80 -6.62
C SER A 212 0.92 6.13 -5.30
N LEU A 213 0.51 4.86 -5.38
CA LEU A 213 0.26 4.01 -4.22
C LEU A 213 1.29 2.90 -4.16
N ALA A 214 1.94 2.79 -3.02
CA ALA A 214 2.90 1.73 -2.74
C ALA A 214 2.39 0.90 -1.56
N TRP A 215 2.38 -0.42 -1.73
CA TRP A 215 1.93 -1.38 -0.72
C TRP A 215 3.05 -1.87 0.19
N SER A 216 2.75 -2.02 1.48
CA SER A 216 3.65 -2.55 2.50
C SER A 216 2.87 -3.36 3.53
N TRP A 217 3.57 -4.04 4.44
CA TRP A 217 2.96 -4.75 5.56
C TRP A 217 3.36 -4.10 6.89
N TYR A 218 2.36 -3.73 7.68
CA TYR A 218 2.56 -3.00 8.93
C TYR A 218 1.54 -3.39 9.99
N ALA A 219 2.01 -3.76 11.18
CA ALA A 219 1.18 -4.13 12.33
C ALA A 219 0.13 -5.19 11.99
N GLY A 220 0.53 -6.23 11.25
CA GLY A 220 -0.37 -7.28 10.77
C GLY A 220 -1.41 -6.83 9.72
N ARG A 221 -1.19 -5.68 9.06
CA ARG A 221 -2.14 -5.09 8.10
C ARG A 221 -1.47 -4.78 6.77
N LEU A 222 -2.27 -4.79 5.71
CA LEU A 222 -1.84 -4.30 4.40
C LEU A 222 -1.95 -2.78 4.38
N ALA A 223 -0.85 -2.09 4.15
CA ALA A 223 -0.81 -0.63 4.10
C ALA A 223 -0.60 -0.16 2.66
N PHE A 224 -1.42 0.79 2.20
CA PHE A 224 -1.23 1.52 0.95
C PHE A 224 -0.77 2.92 1.28
N THR A 225 0.46 3.24 0.89
CA THR A 225 1.10 4.51 1.23
C THR A 225 1.33 5.36 0.00
N THR A 226 1.18 6.67 0.20
CA THR A 226 1.37 7.69 -0.81
C THR A 226 1.99 8.93 -0.17
N ILE A 227 2.52 9.82 -1.01
CA ILE A 227 2.87 11.15 -0.58
C ILE A 227 1.61 12.02 -0.58
N CYS A 228 1.42 12.78 0.50
CA CYS A 228 0.28 13.69 0.64
C CYS A 228 0.68 15.17 0.72
N THR A 229 1.96 15.48 0.47
CA THR A 229 2.51 16.84 0.45
C THR A 229 3.54 17.00 -0.66
N LYS A 230 3.87 18.23 -1.06
CA LYS A 230 4.96 18.44 -2.03
C LYS A 230 6.27 17.78 -1.57
N HIS A 231 6.76 16.83 -2.37
CA HIS A 231 8.06 16.19 -2.14
C HIS A 231 9.19 17.04 -2.76
N PRO A 232 10.29 17.27 -2.06
CA PRO A 232 11.49 17.86 -2.66
C PRO A 232 12.15 16.88 -3.64
N VAL A 233 12.47 17.32 -4.85
CA VAL A 233 13.16 16.46 -5.85
C VAL A 233 14.63 16.24 -5.47
N PHE A 234 15.28 17.27 -4.94
CA PHE A 234 16.67 17.24 -4.47
C PHE A 234 16.89 18.39 -3.47
N SER A 235 17.53 18.14 -2.34
CA SER A 235 17.89 19.15 -1.34
C SER A 235 18.96 18.66 -0.36
N PHE A 236 20.10 19.37 -0.32
CA PHE A 236 21.11 19.23 0.74
C PHE A 236 20.67 19.77 2.11
N LYS A 237 19.55 20.50 2.15
CA LYS A 237 18.93 20.99 3.37
C LYS A 237 17.78 20.06 3.78
N PRO A 238 17.56 19.84 5.08
CA PRO A 238 16.38 19.14 5.56
C PRO A 238 15.10 19.81 5.06
N VAL A 239 14.23 19.05 4.38
CA VAL A 239 12.93 19.52 3.91
C VAL A 239 11.83 18.64 4.50
N PRO A 240 10.89 19.20 5.27
CA PRO A 240 9.80 18.43 5.84
C PRO A 240 8.77 18.06 4.77
N TYR A 241 8.24 16.85 4.85
CA TYR A 241 7.16 16.35 4.02
C TYR A 241 6.30 15.35 4.82
N ALA A 242 5.19 14.88 4.26
CA ALA A 242 4.39 13.84 4.86
C ALA A 242 3.92 12.79 3.85
N THR A 243 3.75 11.57 4.38
CA THR A 243 3.16 10.43 3.68
C THR A 243 1.86 10.04 4.37
N LEU A 244 0.89 9.58 3.61
CA LEU A 244 -0.37 9.05 4.11
C LEU A 244 -0.44 7.55 3.82
N SER A 245 -0.72 6.76 4.85
CA SER A 245 -0.94 5.32 4.69
C SER A 245 -2.36 4.93 5.06
N VAL A 246 -3.02 4.16 4.21
CA VAL A 246 -4.33 3.55 4.49
C VAL A 246 -4.11 2.08 4.85
N LEU A 247 -4.46 1.69 6.07
CA LEU A 247 -4.24 0.33 6.58
C LEU A 247 -5.54 -0.46 6.50
N PHE A 248 -5.48 -1.62 5.84
CA PHE A 248 -6.57 -2.57 5.73
C PHE A 248 -6.36 -3.77 6.64
N ASP A 249 -7.40 -4.11 7.39
CA ASP A 249 -7.46 -5.39 8.11
C ASP A 249 -7.66 -6.52 7.08
N PRO A 250 -6.72 -7.48 6.95
CA PRO A 250 -6.81 -8.54 5.95
C PRO A 250 -8.02 -9.45 6.13
N ALA A 251 -8.47 -9.66 7.37
CA ALA A 251 -9.61 -10.52 7.70
C ALA A 251 -10.95 -9.85 7.40
N LYS A 252 -11.02 -8.52 7.52
CA LYS A 252 -12.24 -7.73 7.26
C LYS A 252 -12.30 -7.17 5.85
N GLY A 253 -11.16 -6.89 5.23
CA GLY A 253 -11.05 -6.22 3.93
C GLY A 253 -11.46 -4.74 3.98
N THR A 254 -11.50 -4.14 5.17
CA THR A 254 -11.90 -2.74 5.40
C THR A 254 -10.72 -1.92 5.90
N ALA A 255 -10.68 -0.64 5.53
CA ALA A 255 -9.72 0.29 6.08
C ALA A 255 -10.03 0.55 7.56
N VAL A 256 -9.03 0.44 8.42
CA VAL A 256 -9.18 0.57 9.88
C VAL A 256 -8.42 1.78 10.43
N GLU A 257 -7.36 2.20 9.75
CA GLU A 257 -6.51 3.30 10.19
C GLU A 257 -5.92 4.06 9.00
N LEU A 258 -5.79 5.37 9.17
CA LEU A 258 -5.02 6.28 8.36
C LEU A 258 -3.83 6.77 9.18
N ILE A 259 -2.62 6.60 8.67
CA ILE A 259 -1.42 7.13 9.32
C ILE A 259 -0.89 8.29 8.50
N PHE A 260 -0.97 9.49 9.07
CA PHE A 260 -0.27 10.68 8.59
C PHE A 260 1.12 10.68 9.23
N MET A 261 2.15 10.40 8.43
CA MET A 261 3.53 10.30 8.89
C MET A 261 4.33 11.50 8.40
N ARG A 262 4.82 12.31 9.34
CA ARG A 262 5.72 13.43 9.07
C ARG A 262 7.15 12.94 8.95
N ARG A 263 7.87 13.44 7.95
CA ARG A 263 9.20 13.00 7.57
C ARG A 263 10.07 14.19 7.18
N THR A 264 11.37 13.95 7.10
CA THR A 264 12.36 14.93 6.67
C THR A 264 13.24 14.30 5.59
N TRP A 265 13.22 14.91 4.40
CA TRP A 265 14.10 14.55 3.29
C TRP A 265 15.39 15.37 3.35
N GLN A 266 16.52 14.71 3.12
CA GLN A 266 17.79 15.37 2.92
C GLN A 266 18.66 14.45 2.07
N ASP A 267 19.08 14.93 0.89
CA ASP A 267 20.04 14.20 0.08
C ASP A 267 21.40 14.14 0.79
N PRO A 268 22.12 13.00 0.65
CA PRO A 268 23.49 12.91 1.14
C PRO A 268 24.33 14.01 0.49
N ARG A 269 25.27 14.56 1.27
CA ARG A 269 26.17 15.61 0.79
C ARG A 269 27.26 15.09 -0.15
N ASP A 270 27.42 13.77 -0.21
CA ASP A 270 28.48 13.05 -0.92
C ASP A 270 27.89 12.00 -1.87
#